data_AF-F0RRC7-F1
#
_entry.id   AF-F0RRC7-F1
#
_cell.length_a   1.000
_cell.length_b   1.000
_cell.length_c   1.000
_cell.angle_alpha   90.00
_cell.angle_beta   90.00
_cell.angle_gamma   90.00
#
_symmetry.space_group_name_H-M   'P 1'
#
loop_
_entity.id
_entity.type
_entity.pdbx_description
1 polymer ?
#
loop_
_entity_poly.entity_id
_entity_poly.type
_entity_poly.pdbx_seq_one_letter_code
_entity_poly.pdbx_strand_id
1 'polypeptide(L)'
;MDLKTFIANIIDSAIWPVFLIALLIIFRKPLRKLLGRIASLTFKDVAVEFSEELAQLNDLNPGLESKKPEKKSSPLKQVSLDEIVRESPKAAILMGWNQLADSISSNLRRLNLRSETMLFDSVSGMGKLIRNTELESVTSLVFHKLYNLKNMASSENAKISETDAKDYLNNVSYLIDKISRAKLKLND
;
A
#
# COMPACT_ATOMS: atom_id res chain seq x y z
N MET A 1 55.83 17.57 -39.26
CA MET A 1 55.22 18.05 -37.99
C MET A 1 56.23 17.87 -36.89
N ASP A 2 56.48 18.92 -36.11
CA ASP A 2 57.40 18.84 -34.98
C ASP A 2 56.82 17.98 -33.86
N LEU A 3 57.65 17.12 -33.27
CA LEU A 3 57.29 16.22 -32.16
C LEU A 3 56.62 16.97 -30.99
N LYS A 4 57.03 18.22 -30.77
CA LYS A 4 56.47 19.12 -29.75
C LYS A 4 55.00 19.47 -30.03
N THR A 5 54.65 19.72 -31.28
CA THR A 5 53.29 20.07 -31.71
C THR A 5 52.34 18.87 -31.64
N PHE A 6 52.86 17.66 -31.88
CA PHE A 6 52.08 16.43 -31.73
C PHE A 6 51.72 16.13 -30.27
N ILE A 7 52.68 16.29 -29.35
CA ILE A 7 52.46 16.11 -27.91
C ILE A 7 51.47 17.14 -27.37
N ALA A 8 51.56 18.40 -27.81
CA ALA A 8 50.61 19.45 -27.42
C ALA A 8 49.16 19.12 -27.80
N ASN A 9 48.93 18.67 -29.04
CA ASN A 9 47.58 18.33 -29.51
C ASN A 9 46.96 17.13 -28.78
N ILE A 10 47.77 16.15 -28.35
CA ILE A 10 47.30 15.01 -27.56
C ILE A 10 46.88 15.47 -26.16
N ILE A 11 47.64 16.36 -25.54
CA ILE A 11 47.34 16.89 -24.21
C ILE A 11 46.02 17.68 -24.25
N ASP A 12 45.83 18.56 -25.24
CA ASP A 12 44.60 19.37 -25.37
C ASP A 12 43.34 18.50 -25.54
N SER A 13 43.45 17.39 -26.28
CA SER A 13 42.34 16.45 -26.47
C SER A 13 42.09 15.56 -25.24
N ALA A 14 43.14 15.24 -24.47
CA ALA A 14 43.06 14.36 -23.30
C ALA A 14 42.63 15.08 -22.01
N ILE A 15 42.81 16.41 -21.92
CA ILE A 15 42.44 17.19 -20.74
C ILE A 15 40.95 17.06 -20.41
N TRP A 16 40.06 17.19 -21.41
CA TRP A 16 38.62 17.13 -21.19
C TRP A 16 38.13 15.77 -20.66
N PRO A 17 38.50 14.62 -21.25
CA PRO A 17 38.18 13.31 -20.71
C PRO A 17 38.72 13.08 -19.30
N VAL A 18 39.99 13.44 -19.05
CA VAL A 18 40.63 13.27 -17.74
C VAL A 18 39.93 14.13 -16.68
N PHE A 19 39.59 15.37 -17.03
CA PHE A 19 38.84 16.27 -16.15
C PHE A 19 37.46 15.73 -15.82
N LEU A 20 36.73 15.19 -16.82
CA LEU A 20 35.41 14.59 -16.61
C LEU A 20 35.48 13.39 -15.67
N ILE A 21 36.46 12.50 -15.85
CA ILE A 21 36.68 11.33 -15.00
C ILE A 21 37.07 11.76 -13.57
N ALA A 22 37.96 12.74 -13.43
CA ALA A 22 38.36 13.28 -12.14
C ALA A 22 37.16 13.87 -11.39
N LEU A 23 36.32 14.64 -12.07
CA LEU A 23 35.07 15.18 -11.52
C LEU A 23 34.16 14.04 -11.04
N LEU A 24 33.96 13.00 -11.85
CA LEU A 24 33.11 11.86 -11.50
C LEU A 24 33.65 11.11 -10.27
N ILE A 25 34.97 10.94 -10.15
CA ILE A 25 35.62 10.28 -9.01
C ILE A 25 35.50 11.11 -7.73
N ILE A 26 35.65 12.43 -7.82
CA ILE A 26 35.55 13.36 -6.68
C ILE A 26 34.08 13.47 -6.23
N PHE A 27 33.15 13.62 -7.17
CA PHE A 27 31.74 13.90 -6.89
C PHE A 27 30.87 12.65 -6.65
N ARG A 28 31.32 11.43 -6.99
CA ARG A 28 30.53 10.20 -6.74
C ARG A 28 30.13 10.03 -5.27
N LYS A 29 31.01 10.41 -4.33
CA LYS A 29 30.76 10.30 -2.88
C LYS A 29 29.73 11.32 -2.40
N PRO A 30 29.88 12.64 -2.64
CA PRO A 30 28.88 13.63 -2.23
C PRO A 30 27.53 13.43 -2.93
N LEU A 31 27.51 13.07 -4.22
CA LEU A 31 26.25 12.79 -4.94
C LEU A 31 25.49 11.61 -4.32
N ARG A 32 26.17 10.49 -4.03
CA ARG A 32 25.53 9.34 -3.38
C ARG A 32 24.99 9.69 -1.98
N LYS A 33 25.71 10.54 -1.23
CA LYS A 33 25.28 11.00 0.09
C LYS A 33 24.02 11.88 0.01
N LEU A 34 23.94 12.77 -0.98
CA LEU A 34 22.78 13.64 -1.19
C LEU A 34 21.55 12.85 -1.67
N LEU A 35 21.73 11.97 -2.66
CA LEU A 35 20.66 11.09 -3.16
C LEU A 35 20.13 10.17 -2.05
N GLY A 36 21.02 9.61 -1.23
CA GLY A 36 20.62 8.81 -0.08
C GLY A 36 19.81 9.58 0.97
N ARG A 37 20.12 10.87 1.19
CA ARG A 37 19.37 11.73 2.12
C ARG A 37 17.95 12.02 1.61
N ILE A 38 17.82 12.41 0.34
CA ILE A 38 16.51 12.66 -0.28
C ILE A 38 15.65 11.41 -0.20
N ALA A 39 16.22 10.25 -0.59
CA ALA A 39 15.51 8.98 -0.49
C ALA A 39 15.10 8.67 0.96
N SER A 40 16.03 8.81 1.93
CA SER A 40 15.76 8.55 3.36
C SER A 40 14.67 9.41 3.98
N LEU A 41 14.53 10.66 3.54
CA LEU A 41 13.47 11.55 3.99
C LEU A 41 12.13 11.09 3.44
N THR A 42 12.03 10.92 2.11
CA THR A 42 10.80 10.41 1.47
C THR A 42 10.36 9.06 2.05
N PHE A 43 11.29 8.14 2.35
CA PHE A 43 10.97 6.87 2.99
C PHE A 43 10.36 7.02 4.39
N LYS A 44 10.88 7.98 5.17
CA LYS A 44 10.40 8.23 6.53
C LYS A 44 9.04 8.92 6.52
N ASP A 45 8.84 9.84 5.58
CA ASP A 45 7.59 10.58 5.43
C ASP A 45 6.43 9.63 5.08
N VAL A 46 6.63 8.72 4.10
CA VAL A 46 5.61 7.72 3.73
C VAL A 46 5.29 6.74 4.87
N ALA A 47 6.30 6.31 5.63
CA ALA A 47 6.07 5.41 6.76
C ALA A 47 5.27 6.10 7.88
N VAL A 48 5.59 7.37 8.19
CA VAL A 48 4.87 8.16 9.19
C VAL A 48 3.43 8.41 8.75
N GLU A 49 3.23 8.82 7.49
CA GLU A 49 1.90 9.06 6.92
C GLU A 49 1.04 7.80 6.95
N PHE A 50 1.61 6.64 6.63
CA PHE A 50 0.91 5.36 6.70
C PHE A 50 0.41 5.06 8.12
N SER A 51 1.31 5.15 9.12
CA SER A 51 0.94 4.88 10.52
C SER A 51 -0.08 5.88 11.04
N GLU A 52 0.00 7.15 10.64
CA GLU A 52 -0.97 8.18 11.03
C GLU A 52 -2.35 7.92 10.42
N GLU A 53 -2.42 7.63 9.12
CA GLU A 53 -3.69 7.30 8.46
C GLU A 53 -4.34 6.04 9.05
N LEU A 54 -3.52 5.05 9.43
CA LEU A 54 -3.99 3.82 10.07
C LEU A 54 -4.47 4.07 11.50
N ALA A 55 -3.80 4.92 12.27
CA ALA A 55 -4.27 5.33 13.59
C ALA A 55 -5.65 6.01 13.50
N GLN A 56 -5.81 6.95 12.57
CA GLN A 56 -7.11 7.57 12.31
C GLN A 56 -8.17 6.58 11.83
N LEU A 57 -7.78 5.49 11.15
CA LEU A 57 -8.71 4.42 10.77
C LEU A 57 -9.16 3.62 11.99
N ASN A 58 -8.25 3.34 12.93
CA ASN A 58 -8.56 2.64 14.17
C ASN A 58 -9.54 3.45 15.04
N ASP A 59 -9.43 4.77 15.07
CA ASP A 59 -10.38 5.66 15.78
C ASP A 59 -11.82 5.53 15.24
N LEU A 60 -11.98 5.23 13.94
CA LEU A 60 -13.29 4.99 13.34
C LEU A 60 -13.87 3.61 13.69
N ASN A 61 -13.06 2.74 14.29
CA ASN A 61 -13.42 1.38 14.63
C ASN A 61 -12.96 0.98 16.04
N PRO A 62 -13.42 1.68 17.09
CA PRO A 62 -12.94 1.48 18.48
C PRO A 62 -13.22 0.07 19.02
N GLY A 63 -14.11 -0.70 18.37
CA GLY A 63 -14.38 -2.10 18.71
C GLY A 63 -13.22 -3.06 18.42
N LEU A 64 -12.19 -2.63 17.68
CA LEU A 64 -10.97 -3.41 17.42
C LEU A 64 -9.94 -3.30 18.56
N GLU A 65 -9.83 -2.16 19.23
CA GLU A 65 -8.85 -1.97 20.33
C GLU A 65 -9.19 -2.80 21.58
N SER A 66 -10.45 -3.18 21.76
CA SER A 66 -10.93 -3.86 22.98
C SER A 66 -11.03 -5.39 22.88
N LYS A 67 -10.73 -6.01 21.73
CA LYS A 67 -10.76 -7.48 21.60
C LYS A 67 -9.35 -8.04 21.50
N LYS A 68 -8.84 -8.51 22.65
CA LYS A 68 -7.86 -9.61 22.72
C LYS A 68 -8.24 -10.67 21.66
N PRO A 69 -7.29 -11.29 20.94
CA PRO A 69 -7.59 -12.13 19.79
C PRO A 69 -8.36 -13.39 20.24
N GLU A 70 -9.67 -13.27 20.34
CA GLU A 70 -10.55 -14.42 20.34
C GLU A 70 -10.46 -15.00 18.93
N LYS A 71 -9.91 -16.22 18.85
CA LYS A 71 -10.00 -17.11 17.69
C LYS A 71 -11.47 -17.34 17.34
N LYS A 72 -12.11 -16.37 16.70
CA LYS A 72 -13.32 -16.59 15.92
C LYS A 72 -12.87 -16.61 14.48
N SER A 73 -12.97 -17.81 13.92
CA SER A 73 -12.69 -18.17 12.54
C SER A 73 -13.39 -17.21 11.58
N SER A 74 -12.69 -16.13 11.23
CA SER A 74 -12.95 -15.36 10.02
C SER A 74 -12.49 -16.20 8.82
N PRO A 75 -13.14 -16.14 7.66
CA PRO A 75 -12.81 -16.94 6.47
C PRO A 75 -11.44 -16.61 5.84
N LEU A 76 -10.64 -15.74 6.46
CA LEU A 76 -9.20 -15.69 6.21
C LEU A 76 -8.61 -17.04 6.61
N LYS A 77 -8.52 -17.97 5.65
CA LYS A 77 -7.78 -19.21 5.79
C LYS A 77 -6.44 -18.87 6.44
N GLN A 78 -6.17 -19.51 7.58
CA GLN A 78 -4.94 -19.44 8.35
C GLN A 78 -3.74 -20.03 7.56
N VAL A 79 -3.49 -19.55 6.35
CA VAL A 79 -2.10 -19.38 5.92
C VAL A 79 -1.60 -18.31 6.87
N SER A 80 -0.70 -18.69 7.77
CA SER A 80 -0.27 -17.89 8.92
C SER A 80 -0.05 -16.43 8.51
N LEU A 81 -1.05 -15.56 8.72
CA LEU A 81 -0.95 -14.14 8.37
C LEU A 81 0.25 -13.52 9.10
N ASP A 82 0.59 -14.04 10.28
CA ASP A 82 1.79 -13.72 11.02
C ASP A 82 3.09 -14.06 10.29
N GLU A 83 3.14 -15.15 9.52
CA GLU A 83 4.31 -15.55 8.74
C GLU A 83 4.49 -14.64 7.52
N ILE A 84 3.40 -14.35 6.81
CA ILE A 84 3.42 -13.43 5.66
C ILE A 84 3.75 -12.00 6.12
N VAL A 85 3.19 -11.54 7.25
CA VAL A 85 3.53 -10.22 7.81
C VAL A 85 5.01 -10.16 8.18
N ARG A 86 5.57 -11.21 8.79
CA ARG A 86 6.99 -11.25 9.14
C ARG A 86 7.91 -11.28 7.93
N GLU A 87 7.53 -12.00 6.87
CA GLU A 87 8.33 -12.09 5.64
C GLU A 87 8.20 -10.83 4.77
N SER A 88 6.99 -10.30 4.64
CA SER A 88 6.70 -9.11 3.82
C SER A 88 5.41 -8.42 4.26
N PRO A 89 5.49 -7.41 5.15
CA PRO A 89 4.35 -6.60 5.59
C PRO A 89 3.57 -5.98 4.42
N LYS A 90 4.30 -5.51 3.40
CA LYS A 90 3.72 -4.97 2.16
C LYS A 90 2.91 -6.02 1.40
N ALA A 91 3.45 -7.23 1.22
CA ALA A 91 2.71 -8.30 0.55
C ALA A 91 1.45 -8.68 1.33
N ALA A 92 1.54 -8.71 2.67
CA ALA A 92 0.40 -8.98 3.54
C ALA A 92 -0.74 -7.98 3.31
N ILE A 93 -0.44 -6.68 3.23
CA ILE A 93 -1.43 -5.63 2.91
C ILE A 93 -2.12 -5.89 1.56
N LEU A 94 -1.33 -6.17 0.51
CA LEU A 94 -1.87 -6.40 -0.83
C LEU A 94 -2.76 -7.66 -0.86
N MET A 95 -2.35 -8.73 -0.18
CA MET A 95 -3.14 -9.94 -0.06
C MET A 95 -4.44 -9.71 0.74
N GLY A 96 -4.38 -8.95 1.83
CA GLY A 96 -5.56 -8.56 2.59
C GLY A 96 -6.55 -7.75 1.76
N TRP A 97 -6.06 -6.77 0.99
CA TRP A 97 -6.89 -6.00 0.06
C TRP A 97 -7.58 -6.88 -0.98
N ASN A 98 -6.86 -7.82 -1.59
CA ASN A 98 -7.43 -8.73 -2.58
C ASN A 98 -8.56 -9.57 -1.98
N GLN A 99 -8.41 -10.05 -0.74
CA GLN A 99 -9.46 -10.79 -0.04
C GLN A 99 -10.70 -9.92 0.25
N LEU A 100 -10.51 -8.65 0.59
CA LEU A 100 -11.62 -7.71 0.72
C LEU A 100 -12.34 -7.50 -0.62
N ALA A 101 -11.60 -7.32 -1.71
CA ALA A 101 -12.14 -7.18 -3.05
C ALA A 101 -12.96 -8.42 -3.48
N ASP A 102 -12.44 -9.62 -3.19
CA ASP A 102 -13.14 -10.88 -3.45
C ASP A 102 -14.41 -11.01 -2.61
N SER A 103 -14.37 -10.58 -1.35
CA SER A 103 -15.56 -10.56 -0.48
C SER A 103 -16.64 -9.61 -1.01
N ILE A 104 -16.27 -8.41 -1.48
CA ILE A 104 -17.20 -7.47 -2.13
C ILE A 104 -17.85 -8.14 -3.35
N SER A 105 -17.03 -8.73 -4.23
CA SER A 105 -17.49 -9.39 -5.45
C SER A 105 -18.39 -10.59 -5.18
N SER A 106 -18.09 -11.35 -4.12
CA SER A 106 -18.88 -12.50 -3.68
C SER A 106 -20.21 -12.07 -3.06
N ASN A 107 -20.23 -10.99 -2.28
CA ASN A 107 -21.47 -10.47 -1.70
C ASN A 107 -22.39 -9.81 -2.74
N LEU A 108 -21.85 -9.14 -3.75
CA LEU A 108 -22.64 -8.67 -4.88
C LEU A 108 -23.34 -9.82 -5.62
N ARG A 109 -22.66 -10.97 -5.78
CA ARG A 109 -23.26 -12.19 -6.33
C ARG A 109 -24.33 -12.77 -5.41
N ARG A 110 -24.01 -12.94 -4.12
CA ARG A 110 -24.94 -13.46 -3.10
C ARG A 110 -26.25 -12.68 -3.04
N LEU A 111 -26.18 -11.37 -3.21
CA LEU A 111 -27.33 -10.46 -3.15
C LEU A 111 -27.99 -10.21 -4.52
N ASN A 112 -27.60 -10.92 -5.57
CA ASN A 112 -28.07 -10.70 -6.95
C ASN A 112 -27.91 -9.25 -7.45
N LEU A 113 -26.90 -8.54 -6.94
CA LEU A 113 -26.55 -7.18 -7.33
C LEU A 113 -25.48 -7.16 -8.44
N ARG A 114 -24.91 -8.29 -8.83
CA ARG A 114 -23.94 -8.35 -9.92
C ARG A 114 -24.67 -8.32 -11.27
N SER A 115 -24.27 -7.40 -12.15
CA SER A 115 -24.70 -7.45 -13.54
C SER A 115 -23.84 -8.48 -14.28
N GLU A 116 -24.44 -9.33 -15.11
CA GLU A 116 -23.72 -10.32 -15.93
C GLU A 116 -22.73 -9.65 -16.90
N THR A 117 -22.98 -8.39 -17.27
CA THR A 117 -22.17 -7.63 -18.22
C THR A 117 -21.16 -6.67 -17.59
N MET A 118 -21.19 -6.43 -16.27
CA MET A 118 -20.29 -5.47 -15.62
C MET A 118 -19.34 -6.15 -14.64
N LEU A 119 -18.04 -6.04 -14.93
CA LEU A 119 -17.00 -6.22 -13.93
C LEU A 119 -16.95 -4.94 -13.09
N PHE A 120 -17.26 -5.06 -11.80
CA PHE A 120 -17.06 -3.97 -10.85
C PHE A 120 -15.64 -4.05 -10.30
N ASP A 121 -14.91 -2.93 -10.35
CA ASP A 121 -13.77 -2.76 -9.47
C ASP A 121 -14.24 -2.69 -8.01
N SER A 122 -13.31 -2.83 -7.06
CA SER A 122 -13.64 -2.88 -5.64
C SER A 122 -14.39 -1.63 -5.16
N VAL A 123 -14.09 -0.46 -5.73
CA VAL A 123 -14.69 0.82 -5.36
C VAL A 123 -16.15 0.90 -5.80
N SER A 124 -16.40 0.62 -7.08
CA SER A 124 -17.74 0.60 -7.67
C SER A 124 -18.60 -0.48 -7.03
N GLY A 125 -17.99 -1.64 -6.75
CA GLY A 125 -18.64 -2.74 -6.05
C GLY A 125 -19.06 -2.38 -4.63
N MET A 126 -18.16 -1.75 -3.86
CA MET A 126 -18.47 -1.26 -2.51
C MET A 126 -19.57 -0.19 -2.55
N GLY A 127 -19.49 0.75 -3.49
CA GLY A 127 -20.52 1.76 -3.70
C GLY A 127 -21.89 1.15 -3.98
N LYS A 128 -21.95 0.06 -4.74
CA LYS A 128 -23.19 -0.67 -5.00
C LYS A 128 -23.72 -1.38 -3.75
N LEU A 129 -22.86 -1.98 -2.93
CA LEU A 129 -23.26 -2.56 -1.65
C LEU A 129 -23.85 -1.49 -0.71
N ILE A 130 -23.17 -0.37 -0.49
CA ILE A 130 -23.65 0.70 0.40
C ILE A 130 -25.02 1.24 -0.02
N ARG A 131 -25.25 1.41 -1.32
CA ARG A 131 -26.54 1.91 -1.82
C ARG A 131 -27.69 0.93 -1.54
N ASN A 132 -27.45 -0.36 -1.73
CA ASN A 132 -28.50 -1.39 -1.76
C ASN A 132 -28.63 -2.20 -0.46
N THR A 133 -27.73 -2.02 0.51
CA THR A 133 -27.71 -2.80 1.76
C THR A 133 -27.78 -1.91 2.99
N GLU A 134 -28.05 -2.51 4.14
CA GLU A 134 -28.07 -1.84 5.46
C GLU A 134 -26.69 -1.34 5.95
N LEU A 135 -25.65 -1.37 5.10
CA LEU A 135 -24.32 -0.87 5.46
C LEU A 135 -24.34 0.63 5.75
N GLU A 136 -23.86 0.99 6.93
CA GLU A 136 -23.73 2.37 7.39
C GLU A 136 -22.71 3.17 6.56
N SER A 137 -22.88 4.50 6.52
CA SER A 137 -21.96 5.43 5.85
C SER A 137 -20.52 5.34 6.34
N VAL A 138 -20.31 5.09 7.64
CA VAL A 138 -18.97 4.88 8.23
C VAL A 138 -18.21 3.72 7.55
N THR A 139 -18.94 2.71 7.08
CA THR A 139 -18.36 1.57 6.34
C THR A 139 -17.72 2.02 5.02
N SER A 140 -18.30 3.04 4.37
CA SER A 140 -17.72 3.64 3.17
C SER A 140 -16.41 4.35 3.49
N LEU A 141 -16.36 5.08 4.60
CA LEU A 141 -15.17 5.80 5.04
C LEU A 141 -14.02 4.83 5.37
N VAL A 142 -14.31 3.77 6.12
CA VAL A 142 -13.35 2.70 6.44
C VAL A 142 -12.78 2.07 5.16
N PHE A 143 -13.64 1.75 4.19
CA PHE A 143 -13.21 1.21 2.90
C PHE A 143 -12.26 2.15 2.14
N HIS A 144 -12.59 3.44 2.05
CA HIS A 144 -11.74 4.41 1.34
C HIS A 144 -10.38 4.60 2.02
N LYS A 145 -10.34 4.65 3.35
CA LYS A 145 -9.07 4.69 4.10
C LYS A 145 -8.22 3.43 3.85
N LEU A 146 -8.82 2.24 3.86
CA LEU A 146 -8.11 1.01 3.51
C LEU A 146 -7.59 1.02 2.06
N TYR A 147 -8.36 1.56 1.12
CA TYR A 147 -7.94 1.72 -0.28
C TYR A 147 -6.72 2.63 -0.41
N ASN A 148 -6.72 3.76 0.30
CA ASN A 148 -5.61 4.70 0.31
C ASN A 148 -4.35 4.07 0.91
N LEU A 149 -4.46 3.43 2.08
CA LEU A 149 -3.36 2.70 2.73
C LEU A 149 -2.79 1.62 1.81
N LYS A 150 -3.64 0.85 1.10
CA LYS A 150 -3.17 -0.12 0.09
C LYS A 150 -2.40 0.56 -1.04
N ASN A 151 -2.84 1.72 -1.51
CA ASN A 151 -2.15 2.45 -2.57
C ASN A 151 -0.79 2.99 -2.09
N MET A 152 -0.73 3.52 -0.86
CA MET A 152 0.53 3.91 -0.22
C MET A 152 1.50 2.72 -0.13
N ALA A 153 1.03 1.57 0.38
CA ALA A 153 1.81 0.35 0.47
C ALA A 153 2.26 -0.19 -0.90
N SER A 154 1.51 0.09 -1.98
CA SER A 154 1.86 -0.36 -3.33
C SER A 154 3.11 0.34 -3.88
N SER A 155 3.41 1.55 -3.40
CA SER A 155 4.60 2.30 -3.84
C SER A 155 5.88 1.49 -3.60
N GLU A 156 6.84 1.56 -4.52
CA GLU A 156 8.10 0.78 -4.46
C GLU A 156 8.87 1.00 -3.15
N ASN A 157 8.68 2.18 -2.56
CA ASN A 157 9.46 2.71 -1.46
C ASN A 157 8.74 2.64 -0.10
N ALA A 158 7.52 2.11 -0.03
CA ALA A 158 6.78 2.00 1.21
C ALA A 158 7.49 1.08 2.21
N LYS A 159 7.84 1.63 3.37
CA LYS A 159 8.26 0.86 4.55
C LYS A 159 7.09 0.75 5.50
N ILE A 160 6.56 -0.45 5.63
CA ILE A 160 5.44 -0.78 6.48
C ILE A 160 5.96 -1.63 7.64
N SER A 161 5.62 -1.27 8.88
CA SER A 161 5.99 -2.10 10.04
C SER A 161 5.11 -3.35 10.12
N GLU A 162 5.59 -4.38 10.82
CA GLU A 162 4.78 -5.58 11.06
C GLU A 162 3.49 -5.26 11.83
N THR A 163 3.58 -4.34 12.80
CA THR A 163 2.43 -3.88 13.58
C THR A 163 1.39 -3.20 12.70
N ASP A 164 1.82 -2.25 11.87
CA ASP A 164 0.93 -1.53 10.95
C ASP A 164 0.25 -2.49 9.96
N ALA A 165 0.97 -3.49 9.45
CA ALA A 165 0.40 -4.50 8.58
C ALA A 165 -0.64 -5.38 9.30
N LYS A 166 -0.40 -5.76 10.56
CA LYS A 166 -1.38 -6.51 11.37
C LYS A 166 -2.64 -5.70 11.61
N ASP A 167 -2.50 -4.43 11.96
CA ASP A 167 -3.63 -3.53 12.23
C ASP A 167 -4.44 -3.26 10.96
N TYR A 168 -3.77 -3.09 9.82
CA TYR A 168 -4.43 -3.05 8.52
C TYR A 168 -5.24 -4.33 8.25
N LEU A 169 -4.65 -5.51 8.47
CA LEU A 169 -5.34 -6.80 8.27
C LEU A 169 -6.52 -7.00 9.22
N ASN A 170 -6.44 -6.50 10.46
CA ASN A 170 -7.54 -6.52 11.40
C ASN A 170 -8.73 -5.68 10.90
N ASN A 171 -8.45 -4.47 10.37
CA ASN A 171 -9.48 -3.62 9.77
C ASN A 171 -10.09 -4.23 8.51
N VAL A 172 -9.27 -4.86 7.66
CA VAL A 172 -9.75 -5.65 6.51
C VAL A 172 -10.68 -6.77 6.96
N SER A 173 -10.27 -7.55 7.97
CA SER A 173 -11.06 -8.67 8.51
C SER A 173 -12.42 -8.20 9.04
N TYR A 174 -12.42 -7.11 9.79
CA TYR A 174 -13.62 -6.49 10.31
C TYR A 174 -14.57 -6.08 9.17
N LEU A 175 -14.05 -5.42 8.14
CA LEU A 175 -14.86 -4.95 7.03
C LEU A 175 -15.41 -6.13 6.21
N ILE A 176 -14.62 -7.19 6.00
CA ILE A 176 -15.09 -8.43 5.36
C ILE A 176 -16.25 -9.03 6.14
N ASP A 177 -16.14 -9.15 7.47
CA ASP A 177 -17.22 -9.67 8.32
C ASP A 177 -18.48 -8.80 8.21
N LYS A 178 -18.35 -7.47 8.28
CA LYS A 178 -19.48 -6.53 8.15
C LYS A 178 -20.17 -6.66 6.78
N ILE A 179 -19.40 -6.72 5.68
CA ILE A 179 -19.93 -6.89 4.32
C ILE A 179 -20.62 -8.26 4.16
N SER A 180 -20.05 -9.31 4.74
CA SER A 180 -20.61 -10.67 4.64
C SER A 180 -21.99 -10.81 5.29
N ARG A 181 -22.25 -10.03 6.34
CA ARG A 181 -23.51 -10.02 7.09
C ARG A 181 -24.56 -9.09 6.49
N ALA A 182 -24.17 -8.19 5.59
CA ALA A 182 -25.05 -7.17 5.05
C ALA A 182 -26.27 -7.78 4.32
N LYS A 183 -27.46 -7.25 4.61
CA LYS A 183 -28.71 -7.58 3.91
C LYS A 183 -29.17 -6.41 3.05
N LEU A 184 -30.00 -6.72 2.05
CA LEU A 184 -30.65 -5.70 1.24
C LEU A 184 -31.52 -4.81 2.14
N LYS A 185 -31.58 -3.51 1.82
CA LYS A 185 -32.55 -2.61 2.46
C LYS A 185 -33.96 -3.13 2.16
N LEU A 186 -34.79 -3.24 3.19
CA LEU A 186 -36.22 -3.46 2.99
C LEU A 186 -36.80 -2.16 2.42
N ASN A 187 -37.50 -2.24 1.29
CA ASN A 187 -38.30 -1.12 0.81
C ASN A 187 -39.56 -1.09 1.68
N ASP A 188 -39.69 -0.08 2.54
CA ASP A 188 -40.98 0.33 3.11
C ASP A 188 -41.78 1.12 2.06
#